data_AF-A0A975ET58-F1
#
_entry.id   AF-A0A975ET58-F1
#
_cell.length_a   1.000
_cell.length_b   1.000
_cell.length_c   1.000
_cell.angle_alpha   90.00
_cell.angle_beta   90.00
_cell.angle_gamma   90.00
#
_symmetry.space_group_name_H-M   'P 1'
#
loop_
_entity.id
_entity.type
_entity.pdbx_description
1 polymer ?
#
loop_
_entity_poly.entity_id
_entity_poly.type
_entity_poly.pdbx_seq_one_letter_code
_entity_poly.pdbx_strand_id
1 'polypeptide(L)'
;MAVSLTSFNILIPVERLEALWGKEKTHVFLREQARRRDLHVSCDGSLYQEAVNTIPTRRARLHFWRKQGLQFTEQTGTGPKWKDLCTVSELMGTSYPCPWLRLNMFRGEAELKEAKSLEHKTLDLFGQQLRLDGGEFFYRAG
;
A
#
# COMPACT_ATOMS: atom_id res chain seq x y z
N MET A 1 -1.20 -5.50 13.01
CA MET A 1 0.25 -5.84 13.08
C MET A 1 1.00 -4.61 12.60
N ALA A 2 2.23 -4.40 13.08
CA ALA A 2 2.99 -3.18 12.78
C ALA A 2 4.47 -3.48 12.57
N VAL A 3 5.14 -2.65 11.78
CA VAL A 3 6.59 -2.65 11.59
C VAL A 3 7.23 -1.48 12.34
N SER A 4 8.38 -1.71 12.94
CA SER A 4 9.15 -0.64 13.58
C SER A 4 9.81 0.25 12.54
N LEU A 5 9.72 1.56 12.76
CA LEU A 5 10.37 2.58 11.97
C LEU A 5 11.80 2.79 12.49
N THR A 6 12.71 2.97 11.55
CA THR A 6 14.09 3.40 11.80
C THR A 6 14.39 4.67 10.98
N SER A 7 15.64 5.15 10.92
CA SER A 7 16.00 6.45 10.32
C SER A 7 15.23 6.83 9.05
N PHE A 8 15.32 6.03 7.98
CA PHE A 8 14.49 6.17 6.77
C PHE A 8 13.95 4.81 6.36
N ASN A 9 12.65 4.71 6.14
CA ASN A 9 11.97 3.47 5.79
C ASN A 9 11.31 3.61 4.43
N ILE A 10 11.39 2.55 3.65
CA ILE A 10 10.57 2.31 2.47
C ILE A 10 9.56 1.25 2.87
N LEU A 11 8.28 1.62 2.85
CA LEU A 11 7.17 0.77 3.24
C LEU A 11 6.35 0.40 2.00
N ILE A 12 6.03 -0.88 1.86
CA ILE A 12 5.32 -1.42 0.71
C ILE A 12 4.26 -2.41 1.21
N PRO A 13 2.97 -2.22 0.91
CA PRO A 13 1.97 -3.24 1.21
C PRO A 13 2.29 -4.53 0.45
N VAL A 14 2.27 -5.67 1.14
CA VAL A 14 2.59 -6.97 0.54
C VAL A 14 1.64 -7.28 -0.63
N GLU A 15 0.37 -6.91 -0.51
CA GLU A 15 -0.62 -7.01 -1.60
C GLU A 15 -0.17 -6.36 -2.92
N ARG A 16 0.62 -5.28 -2.87
CA ARG A 16 1.13 -4.59 -4.07
C ARG A 16 2.21 -5.42 -4.74
N LEU A 17 3.07 -6.06 -3.96
CA LEU A 17 4.07 -7.00 -4.47
C LEU A 17 3.39 -8.24 -5.06
N GLU A 18 2.37 -8.77 -4.38
CA GLU A 18 1.59 -9.90 -4.88
C GLU A 18 0.86 -9.59 -6.18
N ALA A 19 0.30 -8.39 -6.31
CA ALA A 19 -0.34 -7.94 -7.55
C ALA A 19 0.65 -7.81 -8.72
N LEU A 20 1.91 -7.43 -8.45
CA LEU A 20 2.93 -7.26 -9.48
C LEU A 20 3.60 -8.58 -9.91
N TRP A 21 3.91 -9.44 -8.94
CA TRP A 21 4.75 -10.63 -9.17
C TRP A 21 4.00 -11.94 -9.03
N GLY A 22 2.80 -11.92 -8.48
CA GLY A 22 2.09 -13.09 -8.01
C GLY A 22 2.46 -13.47 -6.57
N LYS A 23 1.53 -14.17 -5.91
CA LYS A 23 1.65 -14.58 -4.51
C LYS A 23 2.87 -15.48 -4.25
N GLU A 24 3.09 -16.47 -5.10
CA GLU A 24 4.20 -17.42 -4.93
C GLU A 24 5.56 -16.73 -4.97
N LYS A 25 5.83 -15.90 -5.99
CA LYS A 25 7.09 -15.16 -6.11
C LYS A 25 7.30 -14.20 -4.94
N THR A 26 6.25 -13.54 -4.50
CA THR A 26 6.30 -12.62 -3.35
C THR A 26 6.66 -13.38 -2.07
N HIS A 27 6.03 -14.53 -1.82
CA HIS A 27 6.34 -15.37 -0.67
C HIS A 27 7.80 -15.88 -0.69
N VAL A 28 8.30 -16.30 -1.86
CA VAL A 28 9.70 -16.71 -2.01
C VAL A 28 10.63 -15.54 -1.72
N PHE A 29 10.35 -14.36 -2.29
CA PHE A 29 11.11 -13.15 -2.03
C PHE A 29 11.18 -12.79 -0.54
N LEU A 30 10.03 -12.73 0.14
CA LEU A 30 9.95 -12.41 1.57
C LEU A 30 10.69 -13.44 2.43
N ARG A 31 10.57 -14.73 2.09
CA ARG A 31 11.30 -15.80 2.78
C ARG A 31 12.81 -15.66 2.63
N GLU A 32 13.28 -15.31 1.43
CA GLU A 32 14.71 -15.09 1.19
C GLU A 32 15.24 -13.86 1.92
N GLN A 33 14.46 -12.77 2.01
CA GLN A 33 14.84 -11.62 2.83
C GLN A 33 14.94 -11.97 4.32
N ALA A 34 13.96 -12.72 4.85
CA ALA A 34 13.98 -13.16 6.24
C ALA A 34 15.20 -14.05 6.56
N ARG A 35 15.64 -14.89 5.61
CA ARG A 35 16.82 -15.75 5.75
C ARG A 35 18.13 -14.99 5.78
N ARG A 36 18.23 -13.88 5.06
CA ARG A 36 19.46 -13.07 4.98
C ARG A 36 19.82 -12.39 6.30
N ARG A 37 18.91 -12.39 7.30
CA ARG A 37 19.06 -11.68 8.59
C ARG A 37 19.51 -10.23 8.38
N ASP A 38 19.04 -9.62 7.30
CA ASP A 38 19.33 -8.22 7.03
C ASP A 38 18.61 -7.39 8.07
N LEU A 39 19.37 -6.73 8.96
CA LEU A 39 18.83 -5.89 10.04
C LEU A 39 18.01 -4.71 9.48
N HIS A 40 18.10 -4.48 8.18
CA HIS A 40 17.41 -3.42 7.49
C HIS A 40 16.09 -3.85 6.84
N VAL A 41 15.66 -5.11 6.95
CA VAL A 41 14.41 -5.56 6.34
C VAL A 41 13.53 -6.22 7.40
N SER A 42 12.28 -5.76 7.50
CA SER A 42 11.27 -6.39 8.33
C SER A 42 9.95 -6.53 7.56
N CYS A 43 9.12 -7.49 7.97
CA CYS A 43 7.80 -7.71 7.38
C CYS A 43 6.88 -8.30 8.46
N ASP A 44 5.71 -7.71 8.63
CA ASP A 44 4.69 -8.19 9.58
C ASP A 44 3.64 -9.11 8.92
N GLY A 45 3.86 -9.48 7.65
CA GLY A 45 2.95 -10.27 6.82
C GLY A 45 2.03 -9.44 5.92
N SER A 46 1.78 -8.17 6.24
CA SER A 46 0.95 -7.26 5.44
C SER A 46 1.72 -6.06 4.92
N LEU A 47 2.76 -5.65 5.62
CA LEU A 47 3.60 -4.50 5.32
C LEU A 47 5.06 -4.94 5.29
N TYR A 48 5.68 -4.80 4.11
CA TYR A 48 7.12 -4.93 3.95
C TYR A 48 7.78 -3.60 4.29
N GLN A 49 8.85 -3.66 5.08
CA GLN A 49 9.66 -2.53 5.48
C GLN A 49 11.11 -2.76 5.11
N GLU A 50 11.71 -1.72 4.54
CA GLU A 50 13.13 -1.66 4.25
C GLU A 50 13.72 -0.36 4.78
N ALA A 51 14.59 -0.47 5.77
CA ALA A 51 15.37 0.60 6.36
C ALA A 51 16.55 0.96 5.47
N VAL A 52 16.83 2.25 5.36
CA VAL A 52 18.02 2.77 4.72
C VAL A 52 18.63 3.85 5.60
N ASN A 53 19.94 3.80 5.76
CA ASN A 53 20.71 4.70 6.62
C ASN A 53 21.23 5.95 5.90
N THR A 54 21.21 5.98 4.57
CA THR A 54 21.71 7.12 3.79
C THR A 54 20.78 7.50 2.63
N ILE A 55 20.83 8.77 2.22
CA ILE A 55 20.08 9.29 1.07
C ILE A 55 20.50 8.59 -0.25
N PRO A 56 21.79 8.35 -0.54
CA PRO A 56 22.19 7.58 -1.72
C PRO A 56 21.60 6.17 -1.75
N THR A 57 21.65 5.44 -0.62
CA THR A 57 21.06 4.10 -0.53
C THR A 57 19.55 4.17 -0.76
N ARG A 58 18.85 5.15 -0.16
CA ARG A 58 17.42 5.37 -0.40
C ARG A 58 17.10 5.55 -1.88
N ARG A 59 17.88 6.39 -2.59
CA ARG A 59 17.68 6.61 -4.04
C ARG A 59 17.92 5.34 -4.85
N ALA A 60 18.94 4.56 -4.52
CA ALA A 60 19.23 3.30 -5.18
C ALA A 60 18.11 2.26 -4.97
N ARG A 61 17.59 2.16 -3.75
CA ARG A 61 16.48 1.26 -3.40
C ARG A 61 15.17 1.67 -4.07
N LEU A 62 14.84 2.96 -4.09
CA LEU A 62 13.72 3.46 -4.88
C LEU A 62 13.91 3.06 -6.35
N HIS A 63 15.05 3.38 -6.97
CA HIS A 63 15.30 3.01 -8.37
C HIS A 63 15.13 1.50 -8.64
N PHE A 64 15.59 0.65 -7.73
CA PHE A 64 15.33 -0.79 -7.78
C PHE A 64 13.83 -1.07 -7.84
N TRP A 65 13.05 -0.55 -6.89
CA TRP A 65 11.59 -0.76 -6.82
C TRP A 65 10.84 -0.23 -8.05
N ARG A 66 11.28 0.88 -8.63
CA ARG A 66 10.74 1.37 -9.91
C ARG A 66 10.97 0.39 -11.05
N LYS A 67 12.17 -0.20 -11.14
CA LYS A 67 12.48 -1.24 -12.14
C LYS A 67 11.64 -2.50 -11.95
N GLN A 68 11.17 -2.76 -10.73
CA GLN A 68 10.25 -3.85 -10.44
C GLN A 68 8.79 -3.54 -10.80
N GLY A 69 8.50 -2.32 -11.26
CA GLY A 69 7.16 -1.90 -11.71
C GLY A 69 6.35 -1.11 -10.69
N LEU A 70 6.88 -0.84 -9.49
CA LEU A 70 6.18 -0.01 -8.51
C LEU A 70 6.17 1.46 -8.92
N GLN A 71 5.02 2.11 -8.77
CA GLN A 71 4.86 3.54 -8.93
C GLN A 71 4.92 4.24 -7.58
N PHE A 72 5.67 5.33 -7.52
CA PHE A 72 5.94 6.04 -6.28
C PHE A 72 4.82 6.97 -5.92
N THR A 73 4.50 7.89 -6.82
CA THR A 73 3.54 8.96 -6.57
C THR A 73 2.49 9.01 -7.67
N GLU A 74 1.29 9.43 -7.31
CA GLU A 74 0.25 9.80 -8.27
C GLU A 74 -0.28 11.21 -7.98
N GLN A 75 -0.66 11.92 -9.03
CA GLN A 75 -1.29 13.23 -8.91
C GLN A 75 -2.78 13.05 -8.64
N THR A 76 -3.30 13.71 -7.61
CA THR A 76 -4.74 13.73 -7.30
C THR A 76 -5.27 15.15 -7.27
N GLY A 77 -6.59 15.31 -7.16
CA GLY A 77 -7.23 16.63 -7.05
C GLY A 77 -6.76 17.45 -5.83
N THR A 78 -6.22 16.80 -4.80
CA THR A 78 -5.67 17.47 -3.60
C THR A 78 -4.14 17.56 -3.57
N GLY A 79 -3.47 17.14 -4.65
CA GLY A 79 -2.01 17.17 -4.79
C GLY A 79 -1.37 15.79 -4.97
N PRO A 80 -0.02 15.71 -4.96
CA PRO A 80 0.71 14.46 -5.07
C PRO A 80 0.56 13.62 -3.81
N LYS A 81 0.37 12.31 -3.99
CA LYS A 81 0.37 11.33 -2.89
C LYS A 81 1.19 10.11 -3.25
N TRP A 82 1.63 9.36 -2.24
CA TRP A 82 2.28 8.07 -2.44
C TRP A 82 1.26 7.04 -2.92
N LYS A 83 1.69 6.16 -3.83
CA LYS A 83 0.84 5.16 -4.48
C LYS A 83 1.15 3.75 -3.98
N ASP A 84 2.13 3.08 -4.58
CA ASP A 84 2.40 1.67 -4.28
C ASP A 84 3.43 1.48 -3.15
N LEU A 85 4.19 2.51 -2.83
CA LEU A 85 5.12 2.54 -1.70
C LEU A 85 5.10 3.88 -1.00
N CYS A 86 5.53 3.92 0.24
CA CYS A 86 5.60 5.13 1.06
C CYS A 86 6.99 5.25 1.69
N THR A 87 7.62 6.41 1.57
CA THR A 87 8.88 6.68 2.29
C THR A 87 8.60 7.44 3.58
N VAL A 88 9.06 6.90 4.71
CA VAL A 88 8.85 7.46 6.04
C VAL A 88 10.19 7.77 6.69
N SER A 89 10.39 9.00 7.13
CA SER A 89 11.45 9.35 8.07
C SER A 89 10.93 9.21 9.49
N GLU A 90 11.70 8.60 10.38
CA GLU A 90 11.37 8.52 11.81
C GLU A 90 11.18 9.91 12.46
N LEU A 91 11.86 10.94 11.94
CA LEU A 91 11.78 12.31 12.49
C LEU A 91 10.66 13.14 11.85
N MET A 92 10.46 13.01 10.53
CA MET A 92 9.58 13.90 9.77
C MET A 92 8.30 13.24 9.25
N GLY A 93 8.14 11.93 9.45
CA GLY A 93 7.04 11.18 8.84
C GLY A 93 7.18 11.10 7.31
N THR A 94 6.07 11.31 6.60
CA THR A 94 5.98 11.11 5.15
C THR A 94 6.03 12.41 4.37
N SER A 95 6.78 12.43 3.27
CA SER A 95 6.89 13.61 2.39
C SER A 95 5.62 13.91 1.58
N TYR A 96 4.79 12.90 1.36
CA TYR A 96 3.48 13.03 0.71
C TYR A 96 2.46 12.18 1.50
N PRO A 97 1.15 12.40 1.34
CA PRO A 97 0.15 11.56 1.99
C PRO A 97 0.26 10.09 1.58
N CYS A 98 0.09 9.18 2.54
CA CYS A 98 -0.03 7.72 2.32
C CYS A 98 -1.40 7.26 2.87
N PRO A 99 -2.47 7.29 2.07
CA PRO A 99 -3.84 7.06 2.57
C PRO A 99 -4.02 5.68 3.22
N TRP A 100 -3.26 4.69 2.75
CA TRP A 100 -3.28 3.30 3.22
C TRP A 100 -2.37 3.03 4.42
N LEU A 101 -1.62 4.01 4.91
CA LEU A 101 -0.66 3.83 6.00
C LEU A 101 -1.10 4.59 7.24
N ARG A 102 -1.09 3.93 8.41
CA ARG A 102 -1.20 4.60 9.71
C ARG A 102 0.18 4.63 10.36
N LEU A 103 0.55 5.82 10.85
CA LEU A 103 1.83 6.07 11.49
C LEU A 103 1.61 6.43 12.96
N ASN A 104 2.34 5.75 13.84
CA ASN A 104 2.47 6.14 15.23
C ASN A 104 3.92 6.59 15.48
N MET A 105 4.18 7.88 15.25
CA MET A 105 5.52 8.46 15.40
C MET A 105 6.02 8.43 16.84
N PHE A 106 5.12 8.45 17.84
CA PHE A 106 5.49 8.37 19.25
C PHE A 106 6.07 7.00 19.62
N ARG A 107 5.54 5.93 19.00
CA ARG A 107 6.03 4.56 19.20
C ARG A 107 7.07 4.13 18.16
N GLY A 108 7.32 4.96 17.13
CA GLY A 108 8.16 4.56 16.00
C GLY A 108 7.57 3.36 15.26
N GLU A 109 6.26 3.33 15.04
CA GLU A 109 5.56 2.19 14.42
C GLU A 109 4.76 2.62 13.20
N ALA A 110 4.66 1.72 12.23
CA ALA A 110 3.81 1.88 11.06
C ALA A 110 2.96 0.62 10.85
N GLU A 111 1.69 0.82 10.52
CA GLU A 111 0.77 -0.26 10.21
C GLU A 111 0.00 0.05 8.93
N LEU A 112 -0.32 -1.00 8.17
CA LEU A 112 -1.26 -0.89 7.07
C LEU A 112 -2.62 -0.56 7.67
N LYS A 113 -3.29 0.49 7.19
CA LYS A 113 -4.71 0.66 7.50
C LYS A 113 -5.40 -0.54 6.91
N GLU A 114 -6.05 -1.34 7.75
CA GLU A 114 -6.99 -2.33 7.26
C GLU A 114 -7.86 -1.63 6.24
N ALA A 115 -7.86 -2.13 5.00
CA ALA A 115 -8.91 -1.79 4.08
C ALA A 115 -10.17 -2.13 4.88
N LYS A 116 -10.93 -1.10 5.30
CA LYS A 116 -12.34 -1.33 5.58
C LYS A 116 -12.78 -2.07 4.34
N SER A 117 -13.09 -3.35 4.49
CA SER A 117 -13.95 -4.01 3.55
C SER A 117 -15.06 -3.00 3.34
N LEU A 118 -15.10 -2.39 2.16
CA LEU A 118 -16.39 -2.10 1.57
C LEU A 118 -17.00 -3.49 1.40
N GLU A 119 -17.44 -4.07 2.52
CA GLU A 119 -18.66 -4.82 2.53
C GLU A 119 -19.60 -3.88 1.80
N HIS A 120 -19.80 -4.18 0.51
CA HIS A 120 -21.10 -4.00 -0.06
C HIS A 120 -22.03 -4.66 0.95
N LYS A 121 -22.54 -3.85 1.89
CA LYS A 121 -23.81 -4.14 2.53
C LYS A 121 -24.78 -4.10 1.36
N THR A 122 -24.90 -5.23 0.70
CA THR A 122 -26.13 -5.59 0.02
C THR A 122 -27.16 -5.55 1.14
N LEU A 123 -27.78 -4.39 1.31
CA LEU A 123 -29.00 -4.27 2.11
C LEU A 123 -30.04 -5.06 1.34
N ASP A 124 -30.16 -6.33 1.71
CA ASP A 124 -31.23 -7.20 1.27
C ASP A 124 -32.50 -6.76 2.03
N LEU A 125 -33.03 -5.61 1.63
CA LEU A 125 -34.37 -5.18 1.99
C LEU A 125 -35.26 -5.60 0.83
N PHE A 126 -35.91 -6.76 0.99
CA PHE A 126 -37.01 -7.27 0.17
C PHE A 126 -36.69 -8.00 -1.14
N GLY A 127 -35.55 -8.70 -1.28
CA GLY A 127 -35.41 -9.75 -2.30
C GLY A 127 -35.65 -9.29 -3.75
N GLN A 128 -35.47 -8.01 -4.05
CA GLN A 128 -35.55 -7.47 -5.40
C GLN A 128 -34.21 -6.87 -5.79
N GLN A 129 -33.52 -7.62 -6.66
CA GLN A 129 -32.30 -7.20 -7.31
C GLN A 129 -32.63 -6.13 -8.35
N LEU A 130 -32.73 -4.87 -7.94
CA LEU A 130 -32.85 -3.74 -8.86
C LEU A 130 -31.50 -3.52 -9.56
N ARG A 131 -31.37 -4.11 -10.75
CA ARG A 131 -30.39 -3.67 -11.75
C ARG A 131 -30.76 -2.25 -12.17
N LEU A 132 -29.98 -1.27 -11.73
CA LEU A 132 -29.93 0.02 -12.41
C LEU A 132 -29.03 -0.14 -13.64
N ASP A 133 -29.54 -0.85 -14.65
CA ASP A 133 -29.03 -0.68 -16.00
C ASP A 133 -29.55 0.68 -16.48
N GLY A 134 -28.62 1.62 -16.69
CA GLY A 134 -28.91 2.87 -17.35
C GLY A 134 -29.45 2.57 -18.75
N GLY A 135 -30.76 2.65 -18.91
CA GLY A 135 -31.48 2.46 -20.17
C GLY A 135 -32.52 3.56 -20.33
N GLU A 136 -32.47 4.22 -21.48
CA GLU A 136 -33.21 5.41 -21.87
C GLU A 136 -34.73 5.24 -21.76
N PHE A 137 -35.41 6.20 -21.13
CA PHE A 137 -36.87 6.30 -21.18
C PHE A 137 -37.30 7.01 -22.48
N PHE A 138 -37.70 6.24 -23.49
CA PHE A 138 -38.62 6.72 -24.52
C PHE A 138 -40.05 6.34 -24.12
N TYR A 139 -40.84 7.32 -23.68
CA TYR A 139 -42.30 7.16 -23.57
C TYR A 139 -42.94 7.38 -24.95
N ARG A 140 -43.65 6.37 -25.45
CA ARG A 140 -44.63 6.52 -26.54
C ARG A 140 -45.94 5.91 -26.04
N ALA A 141 -46.90 6.75 -25.68
CA ALA A 141 -48.27 6.34 -25.37
C ALA A 141 -49.10 6.37 -26.67
N GLY A 142 -49.82 5.28 -26.91
CA GLY A 142 -50.96 5.21 -27.83
C GLY A 142 -52.26 5.28 -27.06
#